data_AF-A0A536AMR3-F1
#
_entry.id   AF-A0A536AMR3-F1
#
_cell.length_a   1.000
_cell.length_b   1.000
_cell.length_c   1.000
_cell.angle_alpha   90.00
_cell.angle_beta   90.00
_cell.angle_gamma   90.00
#
_symmetry.space_group_name_H-M   'P 1'
#
loop_
_entity.id
_entity.type
_entity.pdbx_description
1 polymer ?
#
loop_
_entity_poly.entity_id
_entity_poly.type
_entity_poly.pdbx_seq_one_letter_code
_entity_poly.pdbx_strand_id
1 'polypeptide(L)'
;MKIAEIPVTLSPDGRSRPPHLRTWRDGWRHLRFMLLFSPRWLFLYPGLSLFTVGLLVGAVLETGRKYIGPVSFDIHTLLLAGFACLIGYQLVVFAVFTKVFAMQQGFHPPNPAYTAWFRNIKLETGLVAGGLTLLAGMIGTVVAVLSWGAAGFGALDPSVTMREVIPAAVLLTLGVQTVFASFFLSILGIDNEADQVA
;
A
#
# COMPACT_ATOMS: atom_id res chain seq x y z
N MET A 1 -26.95 -29.77 -19.52
CA MET A 1 -27.85 -28.70 -19.03
C MET A 1 -28.07 -27.72 -20.19
N LYS A 2 -29.32 -27.37 -20.52
CA LYS A 2 -29.63 -26.32 -21.52
C LYS A 2 -29.92 -25.02 -20.76
N ILE A 3 -29.13 -23.98 -21.01
CA ILE A 3 -29.36 -22.63 -20.50
C ILE A 3 -30.19 -21.89 -21.55
N ALA A 4 -31.27 -21.22 -21.14
CA ALA A 4 -32.10 -20.39 -22.00
C ALA A 4 -32.39 -19.06 -21.27
N GLU A 5 -32.27 -17.95 -21.98
CA GLU A 5 -32.57 -16.61 -21.46
C GLU A 5 -34.06 -16.31 -21.64
N ILE A 6 -34.71 -15.85 -20.57
CA ILE A 6 -36.11 -15.43 -20.59
C ILE A 6 -36.13 -13.90 -20.48
N PRO A 7 -36.73 -13.17 -21.44
CA PRO A 7 -36.81 -11.73 -21.37
C PRO A 7 -37.66 -11.30 -20.16
N VAL A 8 -37.11 -10.43 -19.32
CA VAL A 8 -37.80 -9.81 -18.18
C VAL A 8 -37.93 -8.32 -18.45
N THR A 9 -39.17 -7.83 -18.47
CA THR A 9 -39.47 -6.39 -18.56
C THR A 9 -39.45 -5.80 -17.16
N LEU A 10 -38.58 -4.82 -16.94
CA LEU A 10 -38.46 -4.13 -15.64
C LEU A 10 -39.46 -2.97 -15.58
N SER A 11 -40.49 -3.11 -14.75
CA SER A 11 -41.54 -2.09 -14.59
C SER A 11 -41.21 -1.12 -13.45
N PRO A 12 -41.63 0.16 -13.53
CA PRO A 12 -41.49 1.11 -12.44
C PRO A 12 -42.15 0.59 -11.15
N ASP A 13 -41.44 0.71 -10.04
CA ASP A 13 -41.89 0.27 -8.73
C ASP A 13 -43.03 1.21 -8.25
N GLY A 14 -44.27 0.74 -8.33
CA GLY A 14 -45.50 1.50 -8.04
C GLY A 14 -45.74 1.77 -6.54
N ARG A 15 -44.70 2.05 -5.77
CA ARG A 15 -44.79 2.24 -4.32
C ARG A 15 -45.48 3.56 -3.99
N SER A 16 -46.52 3.48 -3.16
CA SER A 16 -47.25 4.63 -2.60
C SER A 16 -46.66 5.18 -1.29
N ARG A 17 -45.62 4.53 -0.75
CA ARG A 17 -44.99 4.88 0.54
C ARG A 17 -43.53 5.32 0.34
N PRO A 18 -43.01 6.21 1.21
CA PRO A 18 -41.61 6.59 1.18
C PRO A 18 -40.68 5.38 1.40
N PRO A 19 -39.45 5.40 0.86
CA PRO A 19 -38.50 4.31 1.03
C PRO A 19 -38.22 4.04 2.51
N HIS A 20 -38.27 2.77 2.91
CA HIS A 20 -37.92 2.33 4.26
C HIS A 20 -36.40 2.26 4.48
N LEU A 21 -35.61 2.42 3.41
CA LEU A 21 -34.16 2.40 3.45
C LEU A 21 -33.61 3.77 3.86
N ARG A 22 -32.63 3.75 4.77
CA ARG A 22 -31.91 4.94 5.22
C ARG A 22 -30.70 5.11 4.31
N THR A 23 -30.77 6.06 3.37
CA THR A 23 -29.80 6.25 2.28
C THR A 23 -28.34 6.13 2.71
N TRP A 24 -27.94 6.80 3.79
CA TRP A 24 -26.56 6.79 4.27
C TRP A 24 -26.16 5.51 5.01
N ARG A 25 -26.97 5.05 5.96
CA ARG A 25 -26.64 3.87 6.78
C ARG A 25 -26.67 2.60 5.95
N ASP A 26 -27.70 2.43 5.13
CA ASP A 26 -27.85 1.27 4.27
C ASP A 26 -26.89 1.32 3.09
N GLY A 27 -26.62 2.52 2.55
CA GLY A 27 -25.58 2.74 1.54
C GLY A 27 -24.19 2.36 2.05
N TRP A 28 -23.81 2.80 3.26
CA TRP A 28 -22.53 2.39 3.86
C TRP A 28 -22.46 0.90 4.13
N ARG A 29 -23.53 0.25 4.61
CA ARG A 29 -23.55 -1.21 4.80
C ARG A 29 -23.31 -1.95 3.50
N HIS A 30 -23.93 -1.50 2.41
CA HIS A 30 -23.77 -2.10 1.09
C HIS A 30 -22.38 -1.84 0.50
N LEU A 31 -21.90 -0.60 0.56
CA LEU A 31 -20.56 -0.24 0.10
C LEU A 31 -19.48 -0.98 0.88
N ARG A 32 -19.58 -1.05 2.21
CA ARG A 32 -18.69 -1.83 3.07
C ARG A 32 -18.66 -3.29 2.63
N PHE A 33 -19.82 -3.89 2.37
CA PHE A 33 -19.88 -5.26 1.87
C PHE A 33 -19.14 -5.38 0.53
N MET A 34 -19.45 -4.52 -0.45
CA MET A 34 -18.77 -4.53 -1.75
C MET A 34 -17.24 -4.35 -1.63
N LEU A 35 -16.78 -3.44 -0.77
CA LEU A 35 -15.36 -3.17 -0.56
C LEU A 35 -14.65 -4.32 0.16
N LEU A 36 -15.29 -4.95 1.15
CA LEU A 36 -14.75 -6.13 1.84
C LEU A 36 -14.62 -7.33 0.89
N PHE A 37 -15.56 -7.50 -0.03
CA PHE A 37 -15.52 -8.55 -1.07
C PHE A 37 -14.69 -8.14 -2.31
N SER A 38 -14.16 -6.92 -2.36
CA SER A 38 -13.30 -6.42 -3.43
C SER A 38 -12.00 -5.78 -2.89
N PRO A 39 -11.08 -6.59 -2.32
CA PRO A 39 -9.85 -6.08 -1.70
C PRO A 39 -8.97 -5.26 -2.64
N ARG A 40 -9.07 -5.50 -3.96
CA ARG A 40 -8.30 -4.80 -4.99
C ARG A 40 -8.67 -3.32 -5.09
N TRP A 41 -9.97 -3.02 -5.05
CA TRP A 41 -10.47 -1.65 -5.16
C TRP A 41 -10.35 -0.88 -3.85
N LEU A 42 -10.42 -1.58 -2.71
CA LEU A 42 -10.28 -0.97 -1.40
C LEU A 42 -8.81 -0.61 -1.09
N PHE A 43 -7.88 -1.54 -1.35
CA PHE A 43 -6.50 -1.41 -0.88
C PHE A 43 -5.48 -1.29 -2.01
N LEU A 44 -5.54 -2.16 -3.02
CA LEU A 44 -4.45 -2.28 -4.00
C LEU A 44 -4.34 -1.05 -4.92
N TYR A 45 -5.41 -0.67 -5.62
CA TYR A 45 -5.35 0.45 -6.57
C TYR A 45 -5.10 1.80 -5.89
N PRO A 46 -5.79 2.15 -4.79
CA PRO A 46 -5.49 3.37 -4.04
C PRO A 46 -4.07 3.36 -3.45
N GLY A 47 -3.61 2.20 -2.95
CA GLY A 47 -2.27 2.05 -2.41
C GLY A 47 -1.19 2.25 -3.47
N LEU A 48 -1.33 1.59 -4.62
CA LEU A 48 -0.37 1.68 -5.72
C LEU A 48 -0.32 3.08 -6.33
N SER A 49 -1.47 3.74 -6.49
CA SER A 49 -1.51 5.11 -6.99
C SER A 49 -0.81 6.08 -6.02
N LEU A 50 -1.11 5.99 -4.73
CA LEU A 50 -0.52 6.86 -3.72
C LEU A 50 1.00 6.63 -3.58
N PHE A 51 1.43 5.36 -3.58
CA PHE A 51 2.84 5.01 -3.54
C PHE A 51 3.59 5.56 -4.76
N THR A 52 3.05 5.35 -5.96
CA THR A 52 3.69 5.76 -7.21
C THR A 52 3.75 7.29 -7.32
N VAL A 53 2.66 7.98 -6.99
CA VAL A 53 2.63 9.45 -6.99
C VAL A 53 3.60 10.01 -5.95
N GLY A 54 3.60 9.47 -4.72
CA GLY A 54 4.54 9.86 -3.68
C GLY A 54 5.99 9.66 -4.11
N LEU A 55 6.30 8.53 -4.75
CA LEU A 55 7.65 8.21 -5.20
C LEU A 55 8.11 9.15 -6.31
N LEU A 56 7.27 9.39 -7.31
CA LEU A 56 7.60 10.27 -8.43
C LEU A 56 7.74 11.73 -7.97
N VAL A 57 6.80 12.23 -7.17
CA VAL A 57 6.86 13.59 -6.62
C VAL A 57 8.07 13.74 -5.71
N GLY A 58 8.34 12.75 -4.84
CA GLY A 58 9.51 12.74 -3.97
C GLY A 58 10.80 12.80 -4.77
N ALA A 59 10.98 11.91 -5.75
CA ALA A 59 12.17 11.87 -6.60
C ALA A 59 12.39 13.17 -7.40
N VAL A 60 11.31 13.79 -7.92
CA VAL A 60 11.40 15.08 -8.60
C VAL A 60 11.80 16.19 -7.62
N LEU A 61 11.17 16.23 -6.45
CA LEU A 61 11.44 17.25 -5.45
C LEU A 61 12.83 17.11 -4.85
N GLU A 62 13.40 15.91 -4.72
CA GLU A 62 14.77 15.68 -4.22
C GLU A 62 15.81 16.50 -4.99
N THR A 63 15.63 16.71 -6.30
CA THR A 63 16.52 17.51 -7.15
C THR A 63 16.47 19.03 -6.87
N GLY A 64 15.73 19.46 -5.85
CA GLY A 64 15.62 20.85 -5.41
C GLY A 64 14.20 21.41 -5.53
N ARG A 65 14.02 22.64 -5.01
CA ARG A 65 12.75 23.36 -5.01
C ARG A 65 12.21 23.51 -6.44
N LYS A 66 10.91 23.24 -6.64
CA LYS A 66 10.22 23.36 -7.93
C LYS A 66 9.14 24.43 -7.85
N TYR A 67 8.97 25.20 -8.92
CA TYR A 67 7.97 26.25 -9.01
C TYR A 67 6.92 25.88 -10.05
N ILE A 68 5.65 26.04 -9.69
CA ILE A 68 4.53 25.95 -10.62
C ILE A 68 3.73 27.24 -10.49
N GLY A 69 3.93 28.16 -11.43
CA GLY A 69 3.41 29.52 -11.33
C GLY A 69 3.91 30.22 -10.05
N PRO A 70 3.03 30.78 -9.20
CA PRO A 70 3.43 31.46 -7.97
C PRO A 70 3.71 30.53 -6.79
N VAL A 71 3.43 29.23 -6.90
CA VAL A 71 3.54 28.26 -5.79
C VAL A 71 4.88 27.53 -5.84
N SER A 72 5.59 27.50 -4.71
CA SER A 72 6.83 26.72 -4.56
C SER A 72 6.57 25.41 -3.83
N PHE A 73 7.04 24.30 -4.42
CA PHE A 73 7.07 22.98 -3.81
C PHE A 73 8.49 22.66 -3.35
N ASP A 74 8.62 22.27 -2.09
CA ASP A 74 9.90 22.15 -1.40
C ASP A 74 9.83 21.04 -0.32
N ILE A 75 10.69 21.11 0.70
CA ILE A 75 10.81 20.15 1.80
C ILE A 75 9.48 19.72 2.47
N HIS A 76 8.50 20.62 2.63
CA HIS A 76 7.20 20.25 3.21
C HIS A 76 6.40 19.36 2.26
N THR A 77 6.46 19.62 0.96
CA THR A 77 5.79 18.81 -0.05
C THR A 77 6.51 17.48 -0.23
N LEU A 78 7.84 17.48 -0.13
CA LEU A 78 8.66 16.27 -0.10
C LEU A 78 8.30 15.37 1.10
N LEU A 79 8.12 15.95 2.29
CA LEU A 79 7.67 15.22 3.48
C LEU A 79 6.30 14.57 3.24
N LEU A 80 5.34 15.32 2.67
CA LEU A 80 4.03 14.78 2.31
C LEU A 80 4.12 13.68 1.25
N ALA A 81 5.02 13.80 0.28
CA ALA A 81 5.29 12.75 -0.71
C ALA A 81 5.86 11.49 -0.06
N GLY A 82 6.72 11.63 0.95
CA GLY A 82 7.20 10.53 1.80
C GLY A 82 6.05 9.84 2.53
N PHE A 83 5.15 10.59 3.17
CA PHE A 83 3.96 10.02 3.81
C PHE A 83 3.04 9.32 2.81
N ALA A 84 2.84 9.87 1.62
CA ALA A 84 2.08 9.23 0.55
C ALA A 84 2.70 7.88 0.16
N CYS A 85 4.05 7.79 0.08
CA CYS A 85 4.73 6.51 -0.11
C CYS A 85 4.41 5.52 1.01
N LEU A 86 4.58 5.93 2.28
CA LEU A 86 4.36 5.03 3.42
C LEU A 86 2.91 4.53 3.50
N ILE A 87 1.93 5.41 3.32
CA ILE A 87 0.51 5.05 3.33
C ILE A 87 0.20 4.16 2.13
N GLY A 88 0.69 4.50 0.95
CA GLY A 88 0.48 3.72 -0.27
C GLY A 88 1.02 2.30 -0.15
N TYR A 89 2.25 2.17 0.36
CA TYR A 89 2.88 0.88 0.63
C TYR A 89 2.08 0.07 1.66
N GLN A 90 1.65 0.68 2.77
CA GLN A 90 0.84 0.02 3.79
C GLN A 90 -0.47 -0.53 3.23
N LEU A 91 -1.15 0.22 2.35
CA LEU A 91 -2.36 -0.24 1.67
C LEU A 91 -2.06 -1.41 0.74
N VAL A 92 -0.96 -1.38 -0.01
CA VAL A 92 -0.54 -2.52 -0.85
C VAL A 92 -0.29 -3.76 0.02
N VAL A 93 0.39 -3.63 1.15
CA VAL A 93 0.61 -4.72 2.10
C VAL A 93 -0.72 -5.30 2.60
N PHE A 94 -1.68 -4.45 2.99
CA PHE A 94 -3.01 -4.91 3.40
C PHE A 94 -3.78 -5.63 2.28
N ALA A 95 -3.62 -5.18 1.03
CA ALA A 95 -4.19 -5.86 -0.12
C ALA A 95 -3.63 -7.29 -0.26
N VAL A 96 -2.32 -7.46 -0.07
CA VAL A 96 -1.66 -8.78 -0.11
C VAL A 96 -2.16 -9.65 1.04
N PHE A 97 -2.17 -9.15 2.29
CA PHE A 97 -2.65 -9.90 3.45
C PHE A 97 -4.09 -10.36 3.28
N THR A 98 -4.97 -9.44 2.89
CA THR A 98 -6.40 -9.73 2.69
C THR A 98 -6.59 -10.75 1.57
N LYS A 99 -5.76 -10.68 0.52
CA LYS A 99 -5.83 -11.65 -0.58
C LYS A 99 -5.40 -13.05 -0.15
N VAL A 100 -4.31 -13.18 0.61
CA VAL A 100 -3.85 -14.47 1.17
C VAL A 100 -4.92 -15.06 2.08
N PHE A 101 -5.42 -14.26 3.02
CA PHE A 101 -6.48 -14.67 3.93
C PHE A 101 -7.75 -15.14 3.18
N ALA A 102 -8.20 -14.38 2.18
CA ALA A 102 -9.38 -14.74 1.40
C ALA A 102 -9.20 -16.03 0.57
N MET A 103 -7.97 -16.31 0.12
CA MET A 103 -7.66 -17.56 -0.58
C MET A 103 -7.70 -18.76 0.37
N GLN A 104 -7.20 -18.63 1.59
CA GLN A 104 -7.22 -19.69 2.60
C GLN A 104 -8.64 -20.02 3.09
N GLN A 105 -9.49 -19.01 3.22
CA GLN A 105 -10.89 -19.19 3.61
C GLN A 105 -11.79 -19.69 2.46
N GLY A 106 -11.24 -19.98 1.28
CA GLY A 106 -12.00 -20.53 0.15
C GLY A 106 -13.00 -19.57 -0.51
N PHE A 107 -12.92 -18.26 -0.23
CA PHE A 107 -13.85 -17.27 -0.78
C PHE A 107 -13.70 -17.04 -2.30
N HIS A 108 -12.63 -17.54 -2.92
CA HIS A 108 -12.40 -17.44 -4.36
C HIS A 108 -11.92 -18.77 -4.95
N PRO A 109 -12.43 -19.19 -6.12
CA PRO A 109 -11.85 -20.31 -6.84
C PRO A 109 -10.39 -20.00 -7.19
N PRO A 110 -9.49 -21.01 -7.14
CA PRO A 110 -8.07 -20.83 -7.39
C PRO A 110 -7.87 -20.27 -8.80
N ASN A 111 -7.31 -19.06 -8.89
CA ASN A 111 -6.98 -18.43 -10.17
C ASN A 111 -5.47 -18.60 -10.42
N PRO A 112 -5.06 -19.26 -11.52
CA PRO A 112 -3.66 -19.63 -11.78
C PRO A 112 -2.70 -18.44 -11.87
N ALA A 113 -3.18 -17.26 -12.28
CA ALA A 113 -2.36 -16.04 -12.32
C ALA A 113 -1.96 -15.57 -10.91
N TYR A 114 -2.80 -15.81 -9.90
CA TYR A 114 -2.49 -15.47 -8.51
C TYR A 114 -1.51 -16.47 -7.91
N THR A 115 -1.70 -17.76 -8.18
CA THR A 115 -0.78 -18.82 -7.70
C THR A 115 0.65 -18.58 -8.18
N ALA A 116 0.82 -18.09 -9.42
CA ALA A 116 2.13 -17.73 -9.95
C ALA A 116 2.78 -16.53 -9.24
N TRP A 117 2.01 -15.50 -8.87
CA TRP A 117 2.52 -14.34 -8.15
C TRP A 117 2.90 -14.69 -6.71
N PHE A 118 2.08 -15.51 -6.03
CA PHE A 118 2.34 -15.96 -4.66
C PHE A 118 3.56 -16.87 -4.53
N ARG A 119 3.95 -17.60 -5.58
CA ARG A 119 5.17 -18.42 -5.59
C ARG A 119 6.46 -17.62 -5.33
N ASN A 120 6.45 -16.32 -5.62
CA ASN A 120 7.59 -15.44 -5.41
C ASN A 120 7.56 -14.76 -4.03
N ILE A 121 6.44 -14.84 -3.30
CA ILE A 121 6.29 -14.30 -1.95
C ILE A 121 6.77 -15.37 -0.97
N LYS A 122 8.10 -15.50 -0.89
CA LYS A 122 8.77 -16.31 0.13
C LYS A 122 9.28 -15.41 1.25
N LEU A 123 9.33 -15.95 2.47
CA LEU A 123 9.87 -15.24 3.63
C LEU A 123 11.28 -14.74 3.34
N GLU A 124 12.14 -15.58 2.78
CA GLU A 124 13.54 -15.27 2.50
C GLU A 124 13.69 -14.10 1.52
N THR A 125 12.90 -14.09 0.44
CA THR A 125 12.89 -12.99 -0.54
C THR A 125 12.48 -11.69 0.12
N GLY A 126 11.45 -11.72 0.96
CA GLY A 126 10.96 -10.56 1.70
C GLY A 126 11.96 -10.04 2.74
N LEU A 127 12.66 -10.93 3.44
CA LEU A 127 13.72 -10.59 4.39
C LEU A 127 14.93 -9.96 3.68
N VAL A 128 15.35 -10.49 2.53
CA VAL A 128 16.45 -9.91 1.76
C VAL A 128 16.04 -8.54 1.22
N ALA A 129 14.87 -8.40 0.60
CA ALA A 129 14.40 -7.12 0.06
C ALA A 129 14.22 -6.06 1.17
N GLY A 130 13.58 -6.44 2.28
CA GLY A 130 13.40 -5.55 3.43
C GLY A 130 14.71 -5.20 4.12
N GLY A 131 15.62 -6.16 4.28
CA GLY A 131 16.94 -5.96 4.87
C GLY A 131 17.83 -5.05 4.03
N LEU A 132 17.86 -5.22 2.70
CA LEU A 132 18.59 -4.32 1.80
C LEU A 132 18.01 -2.90 1.83
N THR A 133 16.69 -2.77 1.83
CA THR A 133 16.01 -1.46 1.92
C THR A 133 16.30 -0.78 3.26
N LEU A 134 16.26 -1.53 4.36
CA LEU A 134 16.61 -1.06 5.70
C LEU A 134 18.07 -0.62 5.77
N LEU A 135 18.98 -1.40 5.20
CA LEU A 135 20.41 -1.07 5.13
C LEU A 135 20.65 0.23 4.35
N ALA A 136 19.98 0.40 3.21
CA ALA A 136 20.04 1.64 2.43
C ALA A 136 19.55 2.85 3.24
N GLY A 137 18.45 2.68 4.00
CA GLY A 137 17.96 3.70 4.92
C GLY A 137 18.96 4.05 6.03
N MET A 138 19.58 3.04 6.64
CA MET A 138 20.62 3.24 7.67
C MET A 138 21.83 3.99 7.12
N ILE A 139 22.31 3.63 5.93
CA ILE A 139 23.40 4.33 5.25
C ILE A 139 23.01 5.79 5.02
N GLY A 140 21.79 6.06 4.53
CA GLY A 140 21.28 7.42 4.34
C GLY A 140 21.26 8.22 5.64
N THR A 141 20.84 7.63 6.76
CA THR A 141 20.86 8.29 8.06
C THR A 141 22.29 8.59 8.52
N VAL A 142 23.23 7.64 8.35
CA VAL A 142 24.64 7.86 8.69
C VAL A 142 25.21 9.00 7.85
N VAL A 143 24.93 9.04 6.55
CA VAL A 143 25.33 10.14 5.66
C VAL A 143 24.79 11.48 6.15
N ALA A 144 23.52 11.55 6.55
CA ALA A 144 22.91 12.77 7.08
C ALA A 144 23.54 13.24 8.41
N VAL A 145 23.99 12.30 9.25
CA VAL A 145 24.72 12.64 10.49
C VAL A 145 26.14 13.13 10.18
N LEU A 146 26.81 12.49 9.23
CA LEU A 146 28.17 12.88 8.82
C LEU A 146 28.18 14.25 8.11
N SER A 147 27.18 14.55 7.28
CA SER A 147 27.02 15.85 6.63
C SER A 147 26.84 16.97 7.67
N TRP A 148 26.05 16.71 8.70
CA TRP A 148 25.89 17.63 9.84
C TRP A 148 27.19 17.81 10.63
N GLY A 149 27.92 16.73 10.87
CA GLY A 149 29.23 16.79 11.54
C GLY A 149 30.26 17.58 10.74
N ALA A 150 30.27 17.46 9.41
CA ALA A 150 31.13 18.24 8.52
C ALA A 150 30.80 19.75 8.55
N ALA A 151 29.54 20.11 8.83
CA ALA A 151 29.11 21.49 9.08
C ALA A 151 29.42 21.98 10.51
N GLY A 152 30.22 21.23 11.28
CA GLY A 152 30.65 21.60 12.62
C GLY A 152 29.57 21.44 13.70
N PHE A 153 28.54 20.62 13.44
CA PHE A 153 27.36 20.47 14.29
C PHE A 153 26.64 21.80 14.61
N GLY A 154 26.76 22.78 13.70
CA GLY A 154 26.10 24.08 13.81
C GLY A 154 24.59 24.01 13.59
N ALA A 155 23.96 25.19 13.53
CA ALA A 155 22.54 25.31 13.22
C ALA A 155 22.23 24.65 11.87
N LEU A 156 21.24 23.76 11.86
CA LEU A 156 20.85 23.02 10.67
C LEU A 156 20.12 23.91 9.68
N ASP A 157 20.53 23.87 8.42
CA ASP A 157 19.70 24.34 7.31
C ASP A 157 18.64 23.28 7.02
N PRO A 158 17.34 23.56 7.27
CA PRO A 158 16.26 22.60 7.02
C PRO A 158 16.16 22.19 5.55
N SER A 159 16.57 23.07 4.63
CA SER A 159 16.46 22.80 3.20
C SER A 159 17.39 21.68 2.75
N VAL A 160 18.57 21.54 3.37
CA VAL A 160 19.54 20.49 3.08
C VAL A 160 19.25 19.25 3.92
N THR A 161 19.13 19.43 5.23
CA THR A 161 19.01 18.28 6.15
C THR A 161 17.74 17.48 5.94
N MET A 162 16.59 18.12 5.69
CA MET A 162 15.36 17.36 5.48
C MET A 162 15.38 16.55 4.18
N ARG A 163 16.14 16.98 3.17
CA ARG A 163 16.32 16.24 1.90
C ARG A 163 17.17 14.99 2.07
N GLU A 164 18.07 14.98 3.04
CA GLU A 164 18.83 13.78 3.37
C GLU A 164 18.04 12.85 4.30
N VAL A 165 17.36 13.43 5.30
CA VAL A 165 16.68 12.67 6.35
C VAL A 165 15.36 12.05 5.87
N ILE A 166 14.56 12.74 5.04
CA ILE A 166 13.25 12.23 4.60
C ILE A 166 13.38 10.92 3.81
N PRO A 167 14.21 10.83 2.75
CA PRO A 167 14.40 9.57 2.02
C PRO A 167 14.94 8.46 2.92
N ALA A 168 15.89 8.77 3.79
CA ALA A 168 16.45 7.79 4.73
C ALA A 168 15.36 7.24 5.66
N ALA A 169 14.53 8.10 6.24
CA ALA A 169 13.42 7.71 7.11
C ALA A 169 12.36 6.89 6.38
N VAL A 170 12.03 7.24 5.13
CA VAL A 170 11.11 6.47 4.29
C VAL A 170 11.67 5.07 4.02
N LEU A 171 12.94 4.96 3.60
CA LEU A 171 13.60 3.67 3.34
C LEU A 171 13.69 2.80 4.60
N LEU A 172 14.06 3.38 5.74
CA LEU A 172 14.06 2.67 7.02
C LEU A 172 12.67 2.09 7.32
N THR A 173 11.63 2.91 7.21
CA THR A 173 10.25 2.50 7.51
C THR A 173 9.78 1.41 6.55
N LEU A 174 9.99 1.57 5.24
CA LEU A 174 9.64 0.57 4.23
C LEU A 174 10.38 -0.74 4.45
N GLY A 175 11.68 -0.69 4.80
CA GLY A 175 12.48 -1.87 5.12
C GLY A 175 11.92 -2.64 6.32
N VAL A 176 11.66 -1.95 7.43
CA VAL A 176 11.03 -2.53 8.62
C VAL A 176 9.67 -3.14 8.27
N GLN A 177 8.78 -2.38 7.62
CA GLN A 177 7.46 -2.86 7.23
C GLN A 177 7.54 -4.10 6.33
N THR A 178 8.48 -4.13 5.38
CA THR A 178 8.68 -5.29 4.49
C THR A 178 9.09 -6.53 5.29
N VAL A 179 10.05 -6.40 6.22
CA VAL A 179 10.51 -7.51 7.07
C VAL A 179 9.36 -8.08 7.89
N PHE A 180 8.63 -7.24 8.62
CA PHE A 180 7.52 -7.69 9.46
C PHE A 180 6.34 -8.21 8.63
N ALA A 181 6.06 -7.61 7.48
CA ALA A 181 5.02 -8.11 6.58
C ALA A 181 5.36 -9.48 6.02
N SER A 182 6.64 -9.76 5.77
CA SER A 182 7.10 -11.07 5.29
C SER A 182 6.93 -12.15 6.37
N PHE A 183 7.26 -11.84 7.63
CA PHE A 183 6.97 -12.74 8.75
C PHE A 183 5.47 -12.98 8.92
N PHE A 184 4.64 -11.93 8.84
CA PHE A 184 3.19 -12.06 8.96
C PHE A 184 2.60 -12.94 7.85
N LEU A 185 3.05 -12.77 6.61
CA LEU A 185 2.66 -13.63 5.48
C LEU A 185 3.10 -15.08 5.66
N SER A 186 4.30 -15.29 6.17
CA SER A 186 4.80 -16.62 6.48
C SER A 186 3.90 -17.31 7.51
N ILE A 187 3.52 -16.63 8.58
CA ILE A 187 2.64 -17.17 9.63
C ILE A 187 1.27 -17.53 9.06
N LEU A 188 0.68 -16.65 8.25
CA LEU A 188 -0.58 -16.95 7.58
C LEU A 188 -0.44 -18.21 6.72
N GLY A 189 0.67 -18.40 6.02
CA GLY A 189 0.87 -19.53 5.10
C GLY A 189 1.02 -20.92 5.72
N ILE A 190 1.29 -21.04 7.03
CA ILE A 190 1.67 -22.31 7.70
C ILE A 190 0.61 -23.41 7.55
N ASP A 191 -0.68 -23.06 7.53
CA ASP A 191 -1.76 -24.07 7.49
C ASP A 191 -1.82 -24.83 6.14
N ASN A 192 -1.30 -24.26 5.05
CA ASN A 192 -1.34 -24.90 3.72
C ASN A 192 -0.25 -25.96 3.50
N GLU A 193 0.86 -25.93 4.25
CA GLU A 193 1.93 -26.93 4.11
C GLU A 193 1.60 -28.23 4.85
N ALA A 194 0.86 -28.15 5.97
CA ALA A 194 0.43 -29.33 6.72
C ALA A 194 -0.54 -30.22 5.91
N ASP A 195 -1.42 -29.61 5.10
CA ASP A 195 -2.40 -30.33 4.26
C ASP A 195 -1.83 -30.85 2.93
N GLN A 196 -0.61 -30.44 2.54
CA GLN A 196 0.05 -30.98 1.33
C GLN A 196 0.95 -32.19 1.60
N VAL A 197 1.23 -32.48 2.88
CA VAL A 197 2.08 -33.59 3.32
C VAL A 197 1.25 -34.76 3.90
N ALA A 198 -0.07 -34.57 4.07
CA ALA A 198 -1.03 -35.60 4.46
C ALA A 198 -1.76 -36.20 3.24
#